data_AF-A0A354RBY9-F1
#
_entry.id   AF-A0A354RBY9-F1
#
_cell.length_a   1.000
_cell.length_b   1.000
_cell.length_c   1.000
_cell.angle_alpha   90.00
_cell.angle_beta   90.00
_cell.angle_gamma   90.00
#
_symmetry.space_group_name_H-M   'P 1'
#
loop_
_entity.id
_entity.type
_entity.pdbx_description
1 polymer ?
#
loop_
_entity_poly.entity_id
_entity_poly.type
_entity_poly.pdbx_seq_one_letter_code
_entity_poly.pdbx_strand_id
1 'polypeptide(L)'
;MDLASLRKTIHDRRPKGKFVNLASKIVFACLAISFGLIFTYNYFLYTHEYPPGSYERIAAYEADKVFQTRFLITALANFLIPLIPIFDSFFGWMIPYPMSYEVVLQMINTLFLAGLLILMPKLMKALDCSVNPFWTLLTIIPVSWNYIFINGYIDGAGLYYPYDIPSLTFFALGTILFANKKWLFFYPVFILACLNRESACFISMAGFFILMDLNGSNRNEILVRNKMILLHVSFQAL
;
A
#
# COMPACT_ATOMS: atom_id res chain seq x y z
N MET A 1 37.33 -15.25 -12.51
CA MET A 1 36.76 -14.25 -11.58
C MET A 1 35.51 -14.87 -10.98
N ASP A 2 35.51 -15.12 -9.68
CA ASP A 2 34.47 -15.87 -9.00
C ASP A 2 33.13 -15.12 -9.01
N LEU A 3 32.02 -15.80 -9.28
CA LEU A 3 30.66 -15.21 -9.33
C LEU A 3 30.31 -14.51 -8.01
N ALA A 4 30.81 -15.04 -6.89
CA ALA A 4 30.69 -14.43 -5.57
C ALA A 4 31.46 -13.10 -5.47
N SER A 5 32.65 -13.00 -6.09
CA SER A 5 33.44 -11.76 -6.09
C SER A 5 32.84 -10.71 -7.03
N LEU A 6 32.29 -11.12 -8.17
CA LEU A 6 31.55 -10.23 -9.08
C LEU A 6 30.30 -9.67 -8.41
N ARG A 7 29.51 -10.52 -7.72
CA ARG A 7 28.31 -10.10 -6.98
C ARG A 7 28.63 -9.11 -5.86
N LYS A 8 29.72 -9.35 -5.12
CA LYS A 8 30.19 -8.47 -4.05
C LYS A 8 30.65 -7.11 -4.60
N THR A 9 31.39 -7.12 -5.71
CA THR A 9 31.88 -5.89 -6.37
C THR A 9 30.74 -5.05 -6.95
N ILE A 10 29.71 -5.69 -7.51
CA ILE A 10 28.51 -5.00 -8.01
C ILE A 10 27.69 -4.43 -6.84
N HIS A 11 27.58 -5.16 -5.73
CA HIS A 11 26.84 -4.73 -4.55
C HIS A 11 27.50 -3.52 -3.85
N ASP A 12 28.83 -3.49 -3.73
CA ASP A 12 29.57 -2.37 -3.13
C ASP A 12 29.56 -1.10 -3.99
N ARG A 13 29.41 -1.22 -5.31
CA ARG A 13 29.38 -0.06 -6.24
C ARG A 13 28.00 0.59 -6.38
N ARG A 14 26.94 0.04 -5.79
CA ARG A 14 25.62 0.68 -5.92
C ARG A 14 25.60 1.99 -5.13
N PRO A 15 25.19 3.11 -5.73
CA PRO A 15 25.00 4.35 -4.99
C PRO A 15 23.97 4.08 -3.87
N LYS A 16 24.39 4.30 -2.62
CA LYS A 16 23.53 4.12 -1.46
C LYS A 16 22.46 5.22 -1.50
N GLY A 17 21.34 4.94 -2.15
CA GLY A 17 20.17 5.80 -2.21
C GLY A 17 19.65 6.08 -0.80
N LYS A 18 20.05 7.22 -0.25
CA LYS A 18 19.64 7.71 1.07
C LYS A 18 19.24 9.16 0.93
N PHE A 19 18.33 9.59 1.79
CA PHE A 19 18.06 11.01 1.95
C PHE A 19 19.33 11.75 2.38
N VAL A 20 19.58 12.89 1.76
CA VAL A 20 20.79 13.69 1.98
C VAL A 20 20.75 14.36 3.36
N ASN A 21 19.57 14.78 3.82
CA ASN A 21 19.37 15.53 5.08
C ASN A 21 17.90 15.49 5.53
N LEU A 22 17.58 16.12 6.67
CA LEU A 22 16.20 16.20 7.18
C LEU A 22 15.29 17.00 6.23
N ALA A 23 15.79 18.10 5.66
CA ALA A 23 15.02 18.93 4.74
C ALA A 23 14.52 18.12 3.52
N SER A 24 15.36 17.27 2.94
CA SER A 24 14.96 16.41 1.81
C SER A 24 13.91 15.37 2.19
N LYS A 25 13.87 14.89 3.46
CA LYS A 25 12.78 14.04 3.94
C LYS A 25 11.47 14.80 4.06
N ILE A 26 11.51 16.03 4.56
CA ILE A 26 10.33 16.90 4.69
C ILE A 26 9.79 17.23 3.31
N VAL A 27 10.65 17.68 2.38
CA VAL A 27 10.27 17.96 0.99
C VAL A 27 9.65 16.73 0.34
N PHE A 28 10.26 15.55 0.52
CA PHE A 28 9.71 14.31 -0.01
C PHE A 28 8.32 13.98 0.56
N ALA A 29 8.13 14.14 1.88
CA ALA A 29 6.84 13.92 2.52
C ALA A 29 5.77 14.91 2.02
N CYS A 30 6.11 16.19 1.87
CA CYS A 30 5.22 17.20 1.31
C CYS A 30 4.83 16.82 -0.13
N LEU A 31 5.80 16.44 -0.98
CA LEU A 31 5.52 15.99 -2.35
C LEU A 31 4.62 14.74 -2.39
N ALA A 32 4.85 13.78 -1.49
CA ALA A 32 4.01 12.59 -1.39
C ALA A 32 2.56 12.93 -1.02
N ILE A 33 2.36 13.88 -0.10
CA ILE A 33 1.02 14.38 0.27
C ILE A 33 0.39 15.14 -0.89
N SER A 34 1.14 16.04 -1.56
CA SER A 34 0.65 16.79 -2.72
C SER A 34 0.25 15.88 -3.88
N PHE A 35 1.06 14.87 -4.20
CA PHE A 35 0.69 13.87 -5.21
C PHE A 35 -0.50 13.02 -4.77
N GLY A 36 -0.60 12.68 -3.48
CA GLY A 36 -1.77 12.02 -2.92
C GLY A 36 -3.06 12.81 -3.14
N LEU A 37 -3.02 14.11 -2.85
CA LEU A 37 -4.16 15.02 -3.02
C LEU A 37 -4.54 15.17 -4.50
N ILE A 38 -3.56 15.46 -5.36
CA ILE A 38 -3.80 15.64 -6.80
C ILE A 38 -4.37 14.35 -7.40
N PHE A 39 -3.77 13.20 -7.09
CA PHE A 39 -4.28 11.91 -7.57
C PHE A 39 -5.70 11.68 -7.10
N THR A 40 -5.98 11.83 -5.81
CA THR A 40 -7.29 11.45 -5.26
C THR A 40 -8.38 12.37 -5.78
N TYR A 41 -8.10 13.67 -5.95
CA TYR A 41 -9.02 14.60 -6.60
C TYR A 41 -9.38 14.13 -8.02
N ASN A 42 -8.38 13.82 -8.85
CA ASN A 42 -8.62 13.36 -10.21
C ASN A 42 -9.26 11.97 -10.25
N TYR A 43 -8.89 11.10 -9.31
CA TYR A 43 -9.45 9.76 -9.21
C TYR A 43 -10.96 9.85 -9.00
N PHE A 44 -11.44 10.57 -7.99
CA PHE A 44 -12.87 10.73 -7.76
C PHE A 44 -13.59 11.57 -8.83
N LEU A 45 -12.90 12.52 -9.47
CA LEU A 45 -13.50 13.32 -10.54
C LEU A 45 -13.79 12.49 -11.80
N TYR A 46 -12.91 11.55 -12.14
CA TYR A 46 -12.98 10.77 -13.38
C TYR A 46 -13.46 9.33 -13.17
N THR A 47 -13.82 8.96 -11.96
CA THR A 47 -14.36 7.64 -11.64
C THR A 47 -15.73 7.78 -10.98
N HIS A 48 -16.60 6.83 -11.29
CA HIS A 48 -17.92 6.66 -10.74
C HIS A 48 -17.94 5.43 -9.85
N GLU A 49 -18.75 5.50 -8.82
CA GLU A 49 -18.92 4.38 -7.92
C GLU A 49 -19.63 3.20 -8.60
N TYR A 50 -19.17 1.98 -8.34
CA TYR A 50 -19.84 0.77 -8.80
C TYR A 50 -21.10 0.48 -7.97
N PRO A 51 -22.32 0.57 -8.53
CA PRO A 51 -23.55 0.52 -7.73
C PRO A 51 -23.77 -0.77 -6.91
N PRO A 52 -23.39 -1.98 -7.37
CA PRO A 52 -23.48 -3.21 -6.57
C PRO A 52 -22.48 -3.32 -5.40
N GLY A 53 -21.39 -2.54 -5.46
CA GLY A 53 -20.30 -2.54 -4.50
C GLY A 53 -20.02 -1.16 -3.91
N SER A 54 -21.03 -0.30 -3.85
CA SER A 54 -20.88 1.07 -3.37
C SER A 54 -20.45 1.12 -1.90
N TYR A 55 -19.73 2.15 -1.50
CA TYR A 55 -19.29 2.41 -0.14
C TYR A 55 -20.48 2.45 0.82
N GLU A 56 -21.64 2.95 0.37
CA GLU A 56 -22.88 2.99 1.16
C GLU A 56 -23.40 1.59 1.45
N ARG A 57 -23.46 0.74 0.42
CA ARG A 57 -23.93 -0.64 0.55
C ARG A 57 -22.95 -1.51 1.31
N ILE A 58 -21.64 -1.29 1.16
CA ILE A 58 -20.62 -1.99 1.97
C ILE A 58 -20.75 -1.55 3.43
N ALA A 59 -20.94 -0.26 3.70
CA ALA A 59 -21.17 0.27 5.05
C ALA A 59 -22.46 -0.27 5.69
N ALA A 60 -23.51 -0.48 4.89
CA ALA A 60 -24.79 -1.04 5.32
C ALA A 60 -24.82 -2.58 5.38
N TYR A 61 -23.73 -3.27 5.00
CA TYR A 61 -23.68 -4.73 4.82
C TYR A 61 -24.66 -5.29 3.78
N GLU A 62 -25.08 -4.46 2.83
CA GLU A 62 -26.04 -4.77 1.75
C GLU A 62 -25.38 -4.92 0.37
N ALA A 63 -24.06 -4.76 0.29
CA ALA A 63 -23.29 -4.95 -0.94
C ALA A 63 -23.33 -6.42 -1.39
N ASP A 64 -23.01 -6.70 -2.65
CA ASP A 64 -22.89 -8.08 -3.12
C ASP A 64 -21.79 -8.81 -2.33
N LYS A 65 -21.95 -10.13 -2.16
CA LYS A 65 -21.12 -10.96 -1.27
C LYS A 65 -19.61 -10.82 -1.49
N VAL A 66 -19.18 -10.51 -2.71
CA VAL A 66 -17.77 -10.31 -3.10
C VAL A 66 -17.18 -9.01 -2.51
N PHE A 67 -18.01 -8.02 -2.21
CA PHE A 67 -17.62 -6.71 -1.67
C PHE A 67 -17.84 -6.61 -0.15
N GLN A 68 -18.77 -7.40 0.41
CA GLN A 68 -19.08 -7.39 1.84
C GLN A 68 -17.86 -7.68 2.74
N THR A 69 -16.90 -8.47 2.25
CA THR A 69 -15.68 -8.80 3.00
C THR A 69 -14.68 -7.65 3.07
N ARG A 70 -14.89 -6.55 2.31
CA ARG A 70 -13.96 -5.43 2.13
C ARG A 70 -14.41 -4.19 2.91
N PHE A 71 -14.74 -4.39 4.19
CA PHE A 71 -15.42 -3.38 5.01
C PHE A 71 -14.47 -2.43 5.76
N LEU A 72 -13.16 -2.68 5.81
CA LEU A 72 -12.25 -1.92 6.68
C LEU A 72 -12.34 -0.40 6.44
N ILE A 73 -12.30 0.03 5.18
CA ILE A 73 -12.24 1.46 4.84
C ILE A 73 -13.58 2.15 5.08
N THR A 74 -14.69 1.48 4.78
CA THR A 74 -16.02 2.03 5.05
C THR A 74 -16.32 2.05 6.55
N ALA A 75 -15.88 1.06 7.32
CA ALA A 75 -15.94 1.10 8.77
C ALA A 75 -15.08 2.22 9.36
N LEU A 76 -13.87 2.43 8.83
CA LEU A 76 -13.01 3.55 9.21
C LEU A 76 -13.68 4.89 8.88
N ALA A 77 -14.28 5.03 7.70
CA ALA A 77 -15.00 6.24 7.31
C ALA A 77 -16.20 6.50 8.24
N ASN A 78 -17.02 5.48 8.52
CA ASN A 78 -18.12 5.56 9.49
C ASN A 78 -17.67 5.98 10.89
N PHE A 79 -16.51 5.50 11.34
CA PHE A 79 -15.91 5.93 12.60
C PHE A 79 -15.49 7.40 12.59
N LEU A 80 -15.10 7.94 11.42
CA LEU A 80 -14.68 9.33 11.25
C LEU A 80 -15.84 10.30 10.97
N ILE A 81 -17.02 9.84 10.53
CA ILE A 81 -18.20 10.70 10.28
C ILE A 81 -18.51 11.63 11.47
N PRO A 82 -18.57 11.15 12.74
CA PRO A 82 -18.89 12.01 13.87
C PRO A 82 -17.87 13.14 14.10
N LEU A 83 -16.67 13.03 13.52
CA LEU A 83 -15.60 14.02 13.63
C LEU A 83 -15.66 15.09 12.52
N ILE A 84 -16.60 14.99 11.57
CA ILE A 84 -16.78 15.97 10.49
C ILE A 84 -16.85 17.42 10.99
N PRO A 85 -17.63 17.77 12.05
CA PRO A 85 -17.69 19.17 12.51
C PRO A 85 -16.33 19.72 12.97
N ILE A 86 -15.49 18.85 13.52
CA ILE A 86 -14.13 19.20 13.93
C ILE A 86 -13.29 19.43 12.67
N PHE A 87 -13.32 18.51 11.70
CA PHE A 87 -12.58 18.67 10.46
C PHE A 87 -13.00 19.92 9.68
N ASP A 88 -14.29 20.21 9.60
CA ASP A 88 -14.82 21.41 8.94
C ASP A 88 -14.30 22.69 9.62
N SER A 89 -14.23 22.71 10.96
CA SER A 89 -13.68 23.85 11.69
C SER A 89 -12.19 24.10 11.40
N PHE A 90 -11.40 23.04 11.18
CA PHE A 90 -9.96 23.14 10.92
C PHE A 90 -9.60 23.30 9.44
N PHE A 91 -10.38 22.70 8.54
CA PHE A 91 -10.07 22.55 7.12
C PHE A 91 -11.11 23.14 6.18
N GLY A 92 -12.25 23.64 6.69
CA GLY A 92 -13.32 24.22 5.86
C GLY A 92 -12.88 25.46 5.07
N TRP A 93 -11.81 26.14 5.49
CA TRP A 93 -11.19 27.22 4.70
C TRP A 93 -10.47 26.72 3.44
N MET A 94 -10.05 25.45 3.42
CA MET A 94 -9.33 24.83 2.32
C MET A 94 -10.26 24.06 1.37
N ILE A 95 -11.41 23.61 1.86
CA ILE A 95 -12.35 22.78 1.13
C ILE A 95 -13.56 23.64 0.74
N PRO A 96 -13.76 23.95 -0.55
CA PRO A 96 -14.77 24.91 -0.99
C PRO A 96 -16.22 24.38 -0.95
N TYR A 97 -16.43 23.15 -0.48
CA TYR A 97 -17.70 22.44 -0.44
C TYR A 97 -17.90 21.75 0.93
N PRO A 98 -19.15 21.45 1.32
CA PRO A 98 -19.42 20.83 2.61
C PRO A 98 -18.74 19.46 2.74
N MET A 99 -18.19 19.20 3.92
CA MET A 99 -17.58 17.92 4.28
C MET A 99 -18.64 16.80 4.27
N SER A 100 -18.63 15.97 3.22
CA SER A 100 -19.49 14.80 3.06
C SER A 100 -18.72 13.49 3.33
N TYR A 101 -19.42 12.36 3.33
CA TYR A 101 -18.81 11.03 3.47
C TYR A 101 -17.76 10.76 2.38
N GLU A 102 -18.02 11.19 1.15
CA GLU A 102 -17.08 11.07 0.03
C GLU A 102 -15.77 11.81 0.32
N VAL A 103 -15.84 13.00 0.92
CA VAL A 103 -14.65 13.77 1.30
C VAL A 103 -13.83 13.03 2.36
N VAL A 104 -14.49 12.35 3.30
CA VAL A 104 -13.80 11.49 4.28
C VAL A 104 -13.08 10.34 3.58
N LEU A 105 -13.71 9.69 2.59
CA LEU A 105 -13.06 8.66 1.78
C LEU A 105 -11.88 9.20 0.95
N GLN A 106 -12.00 10.40 0.40
CA GLN A 106 -10.91 11.08 -0.30
C GLN A 106 -9.73 11.37 0.64
N MET A 107 -10.00 11.83 1.86
CA MET A 107 -8.97 12.05 2.88
C MET A 107 -8.26 10.73 3.23
N ILE A 108 -9.02 9.66 3.47
CA ILE A 108 -8.45 8.33 3.74
C ILE A 108 -7.55 7.88 2.58
N ASN A 109 -8.05 7.94 1.34
CA ASN A 109 -7.28 7.52 0.15
C ASN A 109 -6.03 8.37 -0.05
N THR A 110 -6.12 9.68 0.18
CA THR A 110 -4.96 10.59 0.14
C THR A 110 -3.90 10.17 1.15
N LEU A 111 -4.29 9.89 2.39
CA LEU A 111 -3.37 9.45 3.44
C LEU A 111 -2.72 8.10 3.11
N PHE A 112 -3.49 7.15 2.60
CA PHE A 112 -2.96 5.86 2.17
C PHE A 112 -2.00 6.01 0.98
N LEU A 113 -2.33 6.80 -0.05
CA LEU A 113 -1.44 7.04 -1.19
C LEU A 113 -0.15 7.75 -0.78
N ALA A 114 -0.24 8.79 0.06
CA ALA A 114 0.94 9.44 0.60
C ALA A 114 1.78 8.44 1.42
N GLY A 115 1.12 7.61 2.23
CA GLY A 115 1.74 6.50 2.95
C GLY A 115 2.46 5.52 2.02
N LEU A 116 1.83 5.10 0.94
CA LEU A 116 2.42 4.23 -0.09
C LEU A 116 3.71 4.85 -0.64
N LEU A 117 3.66 6.10 -1.09
CA LEU A 117 4.82 6.81 -1.64
C LEU A 117 5.95 6.94 -0.61
N ILE A 118 5.63 7.18 0.66
CA ILE A 118 6.59 7.21 1.78
C ILE A 118 7.19 5.83 2.09
N LEU A 119 6.43 4.76 1.87
CA LEU A 119 6.88 3.39 2.07
C LEU A 119 7.73 2.87 0.90
N MET A 120 7.57 3.38 -0.32
CA MET A 120 8.31 2.88 -1.48
C MET A 120 9.83 2.87 -1.34
N PRO A 121 10.52 3.92 -0.84
CA PRO A 121 11.96 3.84 -0.60
C PRO A 121 12.36 2.74 0.39
N LYS A 122 11.50 2.47 1.39
CA LYS A 122 11.72 1.41 2.38
C LYS A 122 11.49 0.03 1.77
N LEU A 123 10.50 -0.11 0.89
CA LEU A 123 10.23 -1.35 0.15
C LEU A 123 11.40 -1.68 -0.77
N MET A 124 11.87 -0.71 -1.58
CA MET A 124 13.02 -0.90 -2.45
C MET A 124 14.26 -1.35 -1.67
N LYS A 125 14.50 -0.73 -0.51
CA LYS A 125 15.58 -1.16 0.38
C LYS A 125 15.38 -2.59 0.92
N ALA A 126 14.16 -2.98 1.27
CA ALA A 126 13.85 -4.33 1.75
C ALA A 126 14.07 -5.39 0.65
N LEU A 127 13.93 -5.02 -0.63
CA LEU A 127 14.21 -5.86 -1.80
C LEU A 127 15.68 -5.80 -2.25
N ASP A 128 16.56 -5.23 -1.43
CA ASP A 128 17.99 -5.03 -1.74
C ASP A 128 18.24 -4.15 -2.99
N CYS A 129 17.28 -3.29 -3.34
CA CYS A 129 17.38 -2.31 -4.41
C CYS A 129 17.66 -0.91 -3.83
N SER A 130 18.89 -0.43 -3.98
CA SER A 130 19.27 0.93 -3.58
C SER A 130 18.96 1.93 -4.70
N VAL A 131 17.89 2.69 -4.54
CA VAL A 131 17.49 3.77 -5.47
C VAL A 131 17.40 5.10 -4.71
N ASN A 132 17.63 6.22 -5.40
CA ASN A 132 17.36 7.53 -4.79
C ASN A 132 15.87 7.58 -4.40
N PRO A 133 15.52 7.92 -3.15
CA PRO A 133 14.13 7.96 -2.70
C PRO A 133 13.21 8.76 -3.62
N PHE A 134 13.67 9.89 -4.19
CA PHE A 134 12.83 10.70 -5.08
C PHE A 134 12.34 9.96 -6.32
N TRP A 135 13.11 8.99 -6.84
CA TRP A 135 12.67 8.18 -7.97
C TRP A 135 11.48 7.30 -7.65
N THR A 136 11.25 6.96 -6.38
CA THR A 136 10.08 6.18 -6.00
C THR A 136 8.78 6.98 -6.05
N LEU A 137 8.84 8.30 -6.21
CA LEU A 137 7.64 9.09 -6.50
C LEU A 137 7.06 8.76 -7.88
N LEU A 138 7.88 8.22 -8.80
CA LEU A 138 7.41 7.75 -10.10
C LEU A 138 6.41 6.60 -10.01
N THR A 139 6.25 5.96 -8.84
CA THR A 139 5.15 5.01 -8.56
C THR A 139 3.77 5.65 -8.82
N ILE A 140 3.65 6.97 -8.76
CA ILE A 140 2.40 7.65 -9.11
C ILE A 140 2.00 7.42 -10.57
N ILE A 141 2.95 7.22 -11.49
CA ILE A 141 2.68 7.06 -12.92
C ILE A 141 1.87 5.77 -13.18
N PRO A 142 2.33 4.56 -12.80
CA PRO A 142 1.54 3.34 -13.03
C PRO A 142 0.23 3.33 -12.23
N VAL A 143 0.19 3.95 -11.03
CA VAL A 143 -1.04 4.05 -10.23
C VAL A 143 -2.07 4.93 -10.95
N SER A 144 -1.69 6.15 -11.37
CA SER A 144 -2.55 7.01 -12.19
C SER A 144 -2.97 6.35 -13.48
N TRP A 145 -2.04 5.66 -14.16
CA TRP A 145 -2.32 4.97 -15.42
C TRP A 145 -3.40 3.90 -15.26
N ASN A 146 -3.31 3.07 -14.22
CA ASN A 146 -4.28 2.01 -13.99
C ASN A 146 -5.63 2.56 -13.51
N TYR A 147 -5.63 3.38 -12.45
CA TYR A 147 -6.87 3.74 -11.75
C TYR A 147 -7.61 4.93 -12.36
N ILE A 148 -6.91 5.83 -13.07
CA ILE A 148 -7.52 7.02 -13.68
C ILE A 148 -7.60 6.85 -15.20
N PHE A 149 -6.47 6.59 -15.87
CA PHE A 149 -6.45 6.55 -17.33
C PHE A 149 -7.17 5.33 -17.91
N ILE A 150 -6.81 4.12 -17.49
CA ILE A 150 -7.45 2.90 -18.01
C ILE A 150 -8.88 2.81 -17.48
N ASN A 151 -9.07 2.78 -16.16
CA ASN A 151 -10.39 2.56 -15.58
C ASN A 151 -11.36 3.73 -15.83
N GLY A 152 -10.89 4.97 -15.72
CA GLY A 152 -11.70 6.17 -15.92
C GLY A 152 -11.90 6.51 -17.39
N TYR A 153 -10.83 6.86 -18.09
CA TYR A 153 -10.93 7.42 -19.44
C TYR A 153 -11.16 6.40 -20.55
N ILE A 154 -10.51 5.23 -20.50
CA ILE A 154 -10.51 4.27 -21.62
C ILE A 154 -11.66 3.27 -21.51
N ASP A 155 -11.82 2.64 -20.36
CA ASP A 155 -12.84 1.60 -20.14
C ASP A 155 -14.24 2.23 -19.99
N GLY A 156 -14.32 3.51 -19.63
CA GLY A 156 -15.57 4.29 -19.53
C GLY A 156 -16.51 3.86 -18.41
N ALA A 157 -16.29 2.69 -17.80
CA ALA A 157 -16.99 2.25 -16.60
C ALA A 157 -16.58 3.09 -15.38
N GLY A 158 -15.33 3.57 -15.35
CA GLY A 158 -14.85 4.49 -14.34
C GLY A 158 -14.96 3.93 -12.93
N LEU A 159 -14.80 2.64 -12.67
CA LEU A 159 -15.20 2.10 -11.37
C LEU A 159 -14.23 2.51 -10.25
N TYR A 160 -14.76 3.24 -9.28
CA TYR A 160 -14.11 3.60 -8.03
C TYR A 160 -14.33 2.51 -6.98
N TYR A 161 -13.26 2.13 -6.28
CA TYR A 161 -13.34 1.30 -5.08
C TYR A 161 -12.52 1.90 -3.95
N PRO A 162 -13.12 2.15 -2.76
CA PRO A 162 -12.45 2.84 -1.67
C PRO A 162 -11.29 2.07 -1.04
N TYR A 163 -11.21 0.76 -1.28
CA TYR A 163 -10.21 -0.13 -0.69
C TYR A 163 -8.98 -0.38 -1.58
N ASP A 164 -8.94 0.08 -2.83
CA ASP A 164 -7.87 -0.27 -3.77
C ASP A 164 -6.52 0.36 -3.40
N ILE A 165 -6.47 1.68 -3.21
CA ILE A 165 -5.25 2.39 -2.80
C ILE A 165 -4.77 1.96 -1.40
N PRO A 166 -5.67 1.78 -0.39
CA PRO A 166 -5.30 1.16 0.87
C PRO A 166 -4.72 -0.25 0.71
N SER A 167 -5.24 -1.07 -0.22
CA SER A 167 -4.72 -2.42 -0.48
C SER A 167 -3.25 -2.38 -0.90
N LEU A 168 -2.88 -1.49 -1.82
CA LEU A 168 -1.50 -1.33 -2.28
C LEU A 168 -0.57 -0.90 -1.13
N THR A 169 -1.05 0.00 -0.28
CA THR A 169 -0.29 0.51 0.86
C THR A 169 -0.05 -0.58 1.91
N PHE A 170 -1.10 -1.33 2.25
CA PHE A 170 -0.99 -2.47 3.15
C PHE A 170 -0.09 -3.56 2.59
N PHE A 171 -0.18 -3.83 1.28
CA PHE A 171 0.70 -4.79 0.61
C PHE A 171 2.18 -4.38 0.73
N ALA A 172 2.49 -3.10 0.45
CA ALA A 172 3.84 -2.57 0.59
C ALA A 172 4.34 -2.65 2.04
N LEU A 173 3.52 -2.21 3.01
CA LEU A 173 3.87 -2.24 4.43
C LEU A 173 4.08 -3.66 4.94
N GLY A 174 3.15 -4.57 4.63
CA GLY A 174 3.24 -5.98 4.99
C GLY A 174 4.49 -6.64 4.42
N THR A 175 4.80 -6.38 3.15
CA THR A 175 6.02 -6.90 2.50
C THR A 175 7.28 -6.36 3.18
N ILE A 176 7.34 -5.07 3.52
CA ILE A 176 8.46 -4.47 4.27
C ILE A 176 8.62 -5.15 5.63
N LEU A 177 7.54 -5.35 6.37
CA LEU A 177 7.58 -5.94 7.71
C LEU A 177 8.01 -7.41 7.65
N PHE A 178 7.48 -8.17 6.67
CA PHE A 178 7.84 -9.56 6.43
C PHE A 178 9.32 -9.69 6.06
N ALA A 179 9.79 -8.94 5.06
CA ALA A 179 11.19 -8.96 4.62
C ALA A 179 12.16 -8.60 5.76
N ASN A 180 11.76 -7.68 6.65
CA ASN A 180 12.54 -7.31 7.83
C ASN A 180 12.31 -8.23 9.05
N LYS A 181 11.53 -9.32 8.92
CA LYS A 181 11.21 -10.28 9.99
C LYS A 181 10.58 -9.63 11.24
N LYS A 182 9.83 -8.54 11.05
CA LYS A 182 9.16 -7.78 12.14
C LYS A 182 7.78 -8.37 12.46
N TRP A 183 7.75 -9.62 12.92
CA TRP A 183 6.53 -10.43 13.06
C TRP A 183 5.45 -9.78 13.95
N LEU A 184 5.84 -9.16 15.07
CA LEU A 184 4.91 -8.50 15.99
C LEU A 184 4.06 -7.42 15.33
N PHE A 185 4.66 -6.63 14.44
CA PHE A 185 3.94 -5.59 13.69
C PHE A 185 3.32 -6.12 12.41
N PHE A 186 3.92 -7.16 11.81
CA PHE A 186 3.42 -7.80 10.62
C PHE A 186 2.02 -8.36 10.82
N TYR A 187 1.76 -9.10 11.90
CA TYR A 187 0.47 -9.79 12.09
C TYR A 187 -0.74 -8.83 12.17
N PRO A 188 -0.73 -7.76 13.00
CA PRO A 188 -1.82 -6.79 12.99
C PRO A 188 -2.03 -6.15 11.61
N VAL A 189 -0.95 -5.77 10.93
CA VAL A 189 -1.02 -5.18 9.58
C VAL A 189 -1.59 -6.18 8.57
N PHE A 190 -1.19 -7.45 8.65
CA PHE A 190 -1.66 -8.51 7.76
C PHE A 190 -3.16 -8.79 7.95
N ILE A 191 -3.63 -8.84 9.20
CA ILE A 191 -5.06 -8.98 9.50
C ILE A 191 -5.85 -7.80 8.93
N LEU A 192 -5.40 -6.56 9.18
CA LEU A 192 -6.04 -5.37 8.62
C LEU A 192 -6.02 -5.39 7.08
N ALA A 193 -4.91 -5.82 6.47
CA ALA A 193 -4.81 -5.97 5.02
C ALA A 193 -5.83 -6.96 4.47
N CYS A 194 -6.02 -8.11 5.13
CA CYS A 194 -7.00 -9.12 4.74
C CYS A 194 -8.45 -8.65 4.95
N LEU A 195 -8.74 -7.87 6.00
CA LEU A 195 -10.04 -7.21 6.21
C LEU A 195 -10.31 -6.10 5.19
N ASN A 196 -9.27 -5.49 4.63
CA ASN A 196 -9.39 -4.54 3.54
C ASN A 196 -9.66 -5.25 2.22
N ARG A 197 -8.90 -6.32 1.94
CA ARG A 197 -9.03 -7.11 0.72
C ARG A 197 -8.43 -8.49 0.93
N GLU A 198 -9.19 -9.53 0.62
CA GLU A 198 -8.79 -10.92 0.81
C GLU A 198 -7.51 -11.29 0.04
N SER A 199 -7.26 -10.67 -1.12
CA SER A 199 -6.04 -10.88 -1.91
C SER A 199 -4.77 -10.37 -1.22
N ALA A 200 -4.88 -9.67 -0.08
CA ALA A 200 -3.71 -9.34 0.75
C ALA A 200 -3.00 -10.59 1.29
N CYS A 201 -3.62 -11.77 1.25
CA CYS A 201 -2.96 -13.04 1.53
C CYS A 201 -1.68 -13.27 0.69
N PHE A 202 -1.58 -12.65 -0.50
CA PHE A 202 -0.38 -12.72 -1.34
C PHE A 202 0.85 -12.03 -0.73
N ILE A 203 0.71 -11.25 0.35
CA ILE A 203 1.86 -10.73 1.11
C ILE A 203 2.70 -11.88 1.67
N SER A 204 2.05 -12.95 2.15
CA SER A 204 2.72 -14.16 2.65
C SER A 204 3.54 -14.83 1.55
N MET A 205 2.97 -14.93 0.35
CA MET A 205 3.62 -15.51 -0.82
C MET A 205 4.80 -14.65 -1.30
N ALA A 206 4.63 -13.34 -1.37
CA ALA A 206 5.71 -12.41 -1.70
C ALA A 206 6.86 -12.51 -0.69
N GLY A 207 6.54 -12.48 0.61
CA GLY A 207 7.51 -12.61 1.69
C GLY A 207 8.28 -13.94 1.64
N PHE A 208 7.57 -15.04 1.34
CA PHE A 208 8.18 -16.35 1.13
C PHE A 208 9.21 -16.31 0.00
N PHE A 209 8.85 -15.81 -1.19
CA PHE A 209 9.78 -15.73 -2.31
C PHE A 209 10.96 -14.79 -2.07
N ILE A 210 10.77 -13.70 -1.32
CA ILE A 210 11.84 -12.76 -0.99
C ILE A 210 12.87 -13.39 -0.05
N LEU A 211 12.43 -14.16 0.95
CA LEU A 211 13.31 -14.65 2.02
C LEU A 211 13.77 -16.11 1.85
N MET A 212 13.15 -16.87 0.95
CA MET A 212 13.49 -18.27 0.74
C MET A 212 14.93 -18.44 0.27
N ASP A 213 15.74 -19.13 1.07
CA ASP A 213 17.13 -19.43 0.76
C ASP A 213 17.27 -20.83 0.19
N LEU A 214 17.58 -20.91 -1.11
CA LEU A 214 17.74 -22.15 -1.86
C LEU A 214 19.18 -22.70 -1.87
N ASN A 215 20.15 -22.03 -1.23
CA ASN A 215 21.58 -22.39 -1.31
C ASN A 215 21.98 -23.58 -0.41
N GLY A 216 21.14 -24.62 -0.29
CA GLY A 216 21.48 -25.83 0.46
C GLY A 216 22.01 -26.94 -0.46
N SER A 217 22.91 -27.78 0.06
CA SER A 217 23.43 -28.95 -0.67
C SER A 217 22.40 -30.07 -0.83
N ASN A 218 21.45 -30.17 0.10
CA ASN A 218 20.38 -31.15 0.11
C ASN A 218 19.06 -30.56 0.63
N ARG A 219 17.96 -31.33 0.47
CA ARG A 219 16.60 -30.88 0.85
C ARG A 219 16.47 -30.58 2.35
N ASN A 220 17.10 -31.38 3.21
CA ASN A 220 17.01 -31.21 4.66
C ASN A 220 17.67 -29.89 5.11
N GLU A 221 18.80 -29.56 4.50
CA GLU A 221 19.51 -28.31 4.75
C GLU A 221 18.68 -27.09 4.31
N ILE A 222 18.01 -27.16 3.15
CA ILE A 222 17.08 -26.11 2.70
C ILE A 222 15.92 -25.95 3.69
N LEU A 223 15.34 -27.04 4.18
CA LEU A 223 14.24 -27.00 5.16
C LEU A 223 14.67 -26.36 6.48
N VAL A 224 15.84 -26.73 7.01
CA VAL A 224 16.35 -26.18 8.27
C VAL A 224 16.63 -24.67 8.14
N ARG A 225 17.22 -24.24 7.02
CA ARG A 225 17.53 -22.81 6.75
C ARG A 225 16.27 -21.95 6.63
N ASN A 226 15.17 -22.53 6.13
CA ASN A 226 13.90 -21.82 5.92
C ASN A 226 12.84 -22.11 7.00
N LYS A 227 13.16 -22.89 8.04
CA LYS A 227 12.19 -23.37 9.05
C LYS A 227 11.33 -22.25 9.64
N MET A 228 11.94 -21.11 9.98
CA MET A 228 11.21 -19.98 10.56
C MET A 228 10.23 -19.35 9.56
N ILE A 229 10.63 -19.20 8.30
CA ILE A 229 9.78 -18.63 7.26
C ILE A 229 8.61 -19.58 7.01
N LEU A 230 8.88 -20.88 6.89
CA LEU A 230 7.86 -21.91 6.75
C LEU A 230 6.84 -21.87 7.89
N LEU A 231 7.31 -21.76 9.14
CA LEU A 231 6.42 -21.64 10.31
C LEU A 231 5.49 -20.42 10.20
N HIS A 232 6.03 -19.24 9.88
CA HIS A 232 5.22 -18.04 9.78
C HIS A 232 4.23 -18.09 8.62
N VAL A 233 4.62 -18.65 7.47
CA VAL A 233 3.71 -18.84 6.32
C VAL A 233 2.62 -19.85 6.64
N SER A 234 2.95 -20.97 7.30
CA SER A 234 1.94 -21.93 7.76
C SER A 234 0.97 -21.33 8.77
N PHE A 235 1.47 -20.51 9.71
CA PHE A 235 0.61 -19.82 10.67
C PHE A 235 -0.33 -18.81 10.01
N GLN A 236 0.07 -18.20 8.89
CA GLN A 236 -0.78 -17.28 8.12
C GLN A 236 -1.83 -18.01 7.27
N ALA A 237 -1.66 -19.30 7.02
CA ALA A 237 -2.58 -20.13 6.25
C ALA A 237 -3.67 -20.79 7.13
N LEU A 238 -3.50 -20.76 8.45
CA LEU A 238 -4.49 -21.19 9.44
C LEU A 238 -5.46 -20.05 9.76
#